data_AF-A0A8J3J2V8-F1
#
_entry.id   AF-A0A8J3J2V8-F1
#
_cell.length_a   1.000
_cell.length_b   1.000
_cell.length_c   1.000
_cell.angle_alpha   90.00
_cell.angle_beta   90.00
_cell.angle_gamma   90.00
#
_symmetry.space_group_name_H-M   'P 1'
#
loop_
_entity.id
_entity.type
_entity.pdbx_description
1 polymer ?
#
loop_
_entity_poly.entity_id
_entity_poly.type
_entity_poly.pdbx_seq_one_letter_code
_entity_poly.pdbx_strand_id
1 'polypeptide(L)'
;MKEIAMAIPNSCTQCGAELLSTANFCHVCGTRRLGSAGTLKPDNANFCHVCGIRITANATESVWEHCQIEYELVGALGFSHRFIAKALGPRGPYMATDPSVTISTNFPHPGVKKDVQACDTMKARLLADRWEPLAEQGPEWFNYKFRRRVL
;
A
#
# COMPACT_ATOMS: atom_id res chain seq x y z
N MET A 1 5.40 46.92 22.54
CA MET A 1 5.12 45.48 22.34
C MET A 1 6.38 44.88 21.71
N LYS A 2 7.09 43.98 22.41
CA LYS A 2 8.33 43.37 21.90
C LYS A 2 7.95 42.12 21.10
N GLU A 3 8.23 42.13 19.80
CA GLU A 3 8.13 40.94 18.95
C GLU A 3 9.18 39.92 19.39
N ILE A 4 8.72 38.72 19.75
CA ILE A 4 9.60 37.57 19.99
C ILE A 4 9.74 36.88 18.64
N ALA A 5 10.83 37.16 17.94
CA ALA A 5 11.26 36.36 16.81
C ALA A 5 11.62 34.96 17.33
N MET A 6 10.74 33.97 17.13
CA MET A 6 11.05 32.57 17.39
C MET A 6 12.18 32.14 16.46
N ALA A 7 13.39 32.00 17.00
CA ALA A 7 14.53 31.45 16.29
C ALA A 7 14.23 30.01 15.84
N ILE A 8 14.33 29.74 14.55
CA ILE A 8 14.13 28.40 13.98
C ILE A 8 15.29 27.52 14.48
N PRO A 9 15.04 26.40 15.18
CA PRO A 9 16.11 25.55 15.69
C PRO A 9 16.92 24.98 14.52
N ASN A 10 18.25 25.15 14.56
CA ASN A 10 19.20 24.66 13.56
C ASN A 10 19.48 23.16 13.72
N SER A 11 18.51 22.35 14.13
CA SER A 11 18.69 20.91 14.28
C SER A 11 17.56 20.12 13.64
N CYS A 12 17.88 18.95 13.12
CA CYS A 12 16.91 18.03 12.54
C CYS A 12 16.10 17.38 13.67
N THR A 13 14.77 17.45 13.58
CA THR A 13 13.86 16.82 14.56
C THR A 13 13.87 15.29 14.51
N GLN A 14 14.41 14.69 13.45
CA GLN A 14 14.42 13.24 13.25
C GLN A 14 15.73 12.58 13.69
N CYS A 15 16.89 13.19 13.37
CA CYS A 15 18.20 12.62 13.70
C CYS A 15 19.07 13.51 14.62
N GLY A 16 18.61 14.70 15.00
CA GLY A 16 19.36 15.62 15.85
C GLY A 16 20.53 16.34 15.17
N ALA A 17 20.82 16.06 13.90
CA ALA A 17 21.93 16.68 13.17
C ALA A 17 21.76 18.19 13.02
N GLU A 18 22.85 18.94 13.14
CA GLU A 18 22.85 20.39 12.94
C GLU A 18 22.61 20.73 11.46
N LEU A 19 21.72 21.69 11.21
CA LEU A 19 21.27 22.12 9.90
C LEU A 19 21.68 23.56 9.68
N LEU A 20 22.24 23.84 8.50
CA LEU A 20 22.45 25.21 8.06
C LEU A 20 21.11 25.96 8.06
N SER A 21 21.13 27.24 8.41
CA SER A 21 19.93 28.09 8.50
C SER A 21 19.10 28.08 7.22
N THR A 22 19.73 27.83 6.07
CA THR A 22 19.12 27.77 4.73
C THR A 22 18.88 26.34 4.21
N ALA A 23 19.24 25.30 4.96
CA ALA A 23 19.06 23.92 4.51
C ALA A 23 17.58 23.52 4.52
N ASN A 24 17.06 23.14 3.35
CA ASN A 24 15.68 22.63 3.19
C ASN A 24 15.55 21.16 3.59
N PHE A 25 16.65 20.41 3.55
CA PHE A 25 16.72 18.98 3.84
C PHE A 25 17.90 18.69 4.77
N CYS A 26 17.75 17.68 5.63
CA CYS A 26 18.85 17.18 6.43
C CYS A 26 19.82 16.40 5.54
N HIS A 27 21.09 16.80 5.54
CA HIS A 27 22.15 16.11 4.80
C HIS A 27 22.47 14.72 5.38
N VAL A 28 22.08 14.44 6.62
CA VAL A 28 22.34 13.16 7.30
C VAL A 28 21.24 12.13 7.05
N CYS A 29 19.96 12.52 7.20
CA CYS A 29 18.84 11.57 7.12
C CYS A 29 17.84 11.85 5.98
N GLY A 30 18.06 12.90 5.18
CA GLY A 30 17.16 13.30 4.09
C GLY A 30 15.83 13.93 4.54
N THR A 31 15.57 14.02 5.86
CA THR A 31 14.31 14.59 6.37
C THR A 31 14.21 16.09 6.04
N ARG A 32 13.07 16.51 5.47
CA ARG A 32 12.79 17.91 5.15
C ARG A 32 12.57 18.74 6.42
N ARG A 33 13.14 19.95 6.51
CA ARG A 33 12.83 20.88 7.60
C ARG A 33 11.38 21.35 7.50
N LEU A 34 10.60 21.12 8.57
CA LEU A 34 9.33 21.79 8.83
C LEU A 34 9.64 23.24 9.24
N GLY A 35 9.89 24.11 8.26
CA GLY A 35 10.34 25.48 8.55
C GLY A 35 10.46 26.43 7.36
N SER A 36 10.32 25.98 6.11
CA SER A 36 9.95 26.91 5.05
C SER A 36 8.45 27.15 5.15
N ALA A 37 8.09 28.27 5.77
CA ALA A 37 6.74 28.74 6.01
C ALA A 37 5.79 28.36 4.88
N GLY A 38 4.96 27.34 5.15
CA GLY A 38 3.68 27.20 4.50
C GLY A 38 2.87 28.41 4.87
N THR A 39 2.96 29.47 4.06
CA THR A 39 1.91 30.47 4.01
C THR A 39 0.65 29.69 3.71
N LEU A 40 -0.31 29.72 4.64
CA LEU A 40 -1.69 29.35 4.40
C LEU A 40 -2.09 29.98 3.07
N LYS A 41 -2.21 29.15 2.05
CA LYS A 41 -2.62 29.59 0.73
C LYS A 41 -4.14 29.65 0.74
N PRO A 42 -4.76 30.70 0.15
CA PRO A 42 -6.19 30.68 -0.11
C PRO A 42 -6.54 29.39 -0.86
N ASP A 43 -7.63 28.75 -0.47
CA ASP A 43 -8.04 27.37 -0.81
C ASP A 43 -8.08 27.02 -2.32
N ASN A 44 -7.76 27.94 -3.23
CA ASN A 44 -7.87 27.79 -4.68
C ASN A 44 -6.55 27.95 -5.47
N ALA A 45 -5.38 27.99 -4.82
CA ALA A 45 -4.11 28.24 -5.52
C ALA A 45 -3.42 26.97 -6.06
N ASN A 46 -3.76 26.57 -7.29
CA ASN A 46 -3.23 25.40 -8.01
C ASN A 46 -1.72 25.42 -8.37
N PHE A 47 -0.96 26.46 -8.06
CA PHE A 47 0.46 26.58 -8.43
C PHE A 47 1.27 27.25 -7.35
N CYS A 48 2.40 26.67 -6.95
CA CYS A 48 3.33 27.26 -5.98
C CYS A 48 3.78 28.65 -6.44
N HIS A 49 3.60 29.67 -5.60
CA HIS A 49 3.94 31.04 -5.95
C HIS A 49 5.46 31.30 -5.96
N VAL A 50 6.27 30.37 -5.43
CA VAL A 50 7.73 30.47 -5.38
C VAL A 50 8.39 29.77 -6.58
N CYS A 51 7.88 28.60 -6.99
CA CYS A 51 8.52 27.79 -8.04
C CYS A 51 7.67 27.56 -9.29
N GLY A 52 6.43 28.05 -9.34
CA GLY A 52 5.54 27.89 -10.50
C GLY A 52 5.01 26.47 -10.74
N ILE A 53 5.47 25.48 -9.97
CA ILE A 53 5.02 24.09 -10.08
C ILE A 53 3.56 24.00 -9.63
N ARG A 54 2.74 23.29 -10.43
CA ARG A 54 1.34 23.01 -10.10
C ARG A 54 1.30 22.26 -8.76
N ILE A 55 0.75 22.89 -7.73
CA ILE A 55 0.34 22.18 -6.53
C ILE A 55 -1.00 21.59 -6.93
N THR A 56 -0.98 20.35 -7.42
CA THR A 56 -2.18 19.53 -7.31
C THR A 56 -2.45 19.49 -5.82
N ALA A 57 -3.47 20.24 -5.36
CA ALA A 57 -4.08 20.00 -4.06
C ALA A 57 -4.14 18.48 -3.92
N ASN A 58 -3.62 17.94 -2.82
CA ASN A 58 -3.67 16.51 -2.52
C ASN A 58 -5.08 16.03 -2.89
N ALA A 59 -5.22 15.51 -4.11
CA ALA A 59 -6.17 14.48 -4.34
C ALA A 59 -5.69 13.45 -3.33
N THR A 60 -6.57 13.06 -2.42
CA THR A 60 -6.57 11.69 -1.95
C THR A 60 -6.60 10.82 -3.22
N GLU A 61 -5.46 10.69 -3.90
CA GLU A 61 -5.26 9.75 -4.98
C GLU A 61 -5.60 8.44 -4.33
N SER A 62 -6.70 7.84 -4.78
CA SER A 62 -7.16 6.58 -4.21
C SER A 62 -6.00 5.60 -4.30
N VAL A 63 -5.40 5.27 -3.17
CA VAL A 63 -4.28 4.33 -3.17
C VAL A 63 -4.92 2.97 -3.38
N TRP A 64 -4.63 2.36 -4.52
CA TRP A 64 -5.17 1.05 -4.85
C TRP A 64 -4.33 -0.04 -4.20
N GLU A 65 -5.00 -0.95 -3.52
CA GLU A 65 -4.46 -2.26 -3.17
C GLU A 65 -4.73 -3.25 -4.29
N HIS A 66 -3.78 -4.15 -4.52
CA HIS A 66 -3.92 -5.24 -5.49
C HIS A 66 -3.80 -6.57 -4.76
N CYS A 67 -4.63 -7.54 -5.13
CA CYS A 67 -4.62 -8.87 -4.56
C CYS A 67 -4.61 -9.93 -5.66
N GLN A 68 -3.92 -11.04 -5.42
CA GLN A 68 -3.95 -12.22 -6.28
C GLN A 68 -4.18 -13.47 -5.43
N ILE A 69 -5.03 -14.36 -5.92
CA ILE A 69 -5.14 -15.72 -5.37
C ILE A 69 -3.92 -16.52 -5.81
N GLU A 70 -3.22 -17.08 -4.84
CA GLU A 70 -2.11 -18.00 -5.01
C GLU A 70 -2.38 -19.29 -4.23
N TYR A 71 -1.45 -20.23 -4.26
CA TYR A 71 -1.44 -21.38 -3.36
C TYR A 71 -0.10 -21.48 -2.65
N GLU A 72 -0.09 -22.17 -1.52
CA GLU A 72 1.13 -22.59 -0.85
C GLU A 72 1.04 -24.07 -0.47
N LEU A 73 2.21 -24.72 -0.46
CA LEU A 73 2.34 -26.08 0.07
C LEU A 73 2.37 -26.03 1.59
N VAL A 74 1.69 -26.97 2.22
CA VAL A 74 1.59 -27.10 3.68
C VAL A 74 1.86 -28.54 4.12
N GLY A 75 2.30 -28.68 5.37
CA GLY A 75 2.71 -29.96 5.96
C GLY A 75 4.18 -30.30 5.69
N ALA A 76 4.74 -31.17 6.52
CA ALA A 76 6.19 -31.46 6.56
C ALA A 76 6.77 -32.00 5.24
N LEU A 77 5.93 -32.57 4.37
CA LEU A 77 6.34 -33.17 3.10
C LEU A 77 5.76 -32.46 1.86
N GLY A 78 5.00 -31.36 2.05
CA GLY A 78 4.41 -30.62 0.93
C GLY A 78 3.37 -31.39 0.09
N PHE A 79 2.79 -32.47 0.63
CA PHE A 79 1.71 -33.24 -0.02
C PHE A 79 0.32 -32.66 0.19
N SER A 80 0.25 -31.42 0.64
CA SER A 80 -1.00 -30.71 0.81
C SER A 80 -0.79 -29.27 0.43
N HIS A 81 -1.86 -28.61 -0.01
CA HIS A 81 -1.83 -27.20 -0.35
C HIS A 81 -3.05 -26.49 0.21
N ARG A 82 -2.98 -25.16 0.22
CA ARG A 82 -4.15 -24.29 0.44
C ARG A 82 -4.03 -23.05 -0.42
N PHE A 83 -5.17 -22.47 -0.78
CA PHE A 83 -5.21 -21.18 -1.44
C PHE A 83 -4.99 -20.06 -0.43
N ILE A 84 -4.35 -19.00 -0.89
CA ILE A 84 -4.06 -17.78 -0.14
C ILE A 84 -4.34 -16.56 -1.02
N ALA A 85 -4.84 -15.48 -0.42
CA ALA A 85 -5.09 -14.23 -1.11
C ALA A 85 -4.02 -13.22 -0.71
N LYS A 86 -2.92 -13.15 -1.48
CA LYS A 86 -1.84 -12.20 -1.20
C LYS A 86 -2.21 -10.84 -1.75
N ALA A 87 -2.14 -9.82 -0.91
CA ALA A 87 -2.37 -8.44 -1.29
C ALA A 87 -1.11 -7.60 -1.10
N LEU A 88 -0.95 -6.58 -1.93
CA LEU A 88 0.06 -5.53 -1.80
C LEU A 88 -0.66 -4.20 -1.56
N GLY A 89 -0.40 -3.61 -0.39
CA GLY A 89 -0.94 -2.32 -0.01
C GLY A 89 0.10 -1.30 0.41
N PRO A 90 -0.35 -0.12 0.90
CA PRO A 90 0.54 0.99 1.25
C PRO A 90 1.58 0.65 2.32
N ARG A 91 1.29 -0.36 3.16
CA ARG A 91 2.16 -0.84 4.24
C ARG A 91 2.98 -2.08 3.86
N GLY A 92 2.92 -2.51 2.60
CA GLY A 92 3.59 -3.72 2.11
C GLY A 92 2.63 -4.90 1.89
N PRO A 93 3.18 -6.10 1.68
CA PRO A 93 2.39 -7.30 1.41
C PRO A 93 1.70 -7.84 2.66
N TYR A 94 0.48 -8.36 2.50
CA TYR A 94 -0.31 -8.98 3.56
C TYR A 94 -1.30 -10.00 3.00
N MET A 95 -2.01 -10.71 3.88
CA MET A 95 -3.07 -11.66 3.51
C MET A 95 -4.44 -10.96 3.54
N ALA A 96 -5.13 -10.88 2.40
CA ALA A 96 -6.41 -10.18 2.29
C ALA A 96 -7.59 -10.91 2.95
N THR A 97 -7.48 -12.24 3.13
CA THR A 97 -8.44 -13.07 3.83
C THR A 97 -7.70 -14.25 4.46
N ASP A 98 -8.36 -14.93 5.39
CA ASP A 98 -7.92 -16.23 5.89
C ASP A 98 -7.68 -17.22 4.73
N PRO A 99 -6.63 -18.06 4.82
CA PRO A 99 -6.39 -19.14 3.86
C PRO A 99 -7.61 -20.05 3.66
N SER A 100 -7.64 -20.76 2.54
CA SER A 100 -8.64 -21.82 2.35
C SER A 100 -8.40 -23.00 3.30
N VAL A 101 -9.34 -23.93 3.29
CA VAL A 101 -9.11 -25.27 3.83
C VAL A 101 -7.90 -25.91 3.15
N THR A 102 -7.18 -26.74 3.91
CA THR A 102 -6.07 -27.55 3.39
C THR A 102 -6.61 -28.72 2.57
N ILE A 103 -6.01 -28.95 1.41
CA ILE A 103 -6.37 -30.02 0.47
C ILE A 103 -5.17 -30.95 0.31
N SER A 104 -5.41 -32.26 0.41
CA SER A 104 -4.37 -33.30 0.40
C SER A 104 -3.89 -33.65 -1.02
N THR A 105 -3.44 -32.65 -1.75
CA THR A 105 -2.73 -32.77 -3.02
C THR A 105 -1.57 -31.78 -3.06
N ASN A 106 -0.52 -32.07 -3.82
CA ASN A 106 0.68 -31.24 -3.92
C ASN A 106 0.54 -30.07 -4.93
N PHE A 107 -0.58 -29.93 -5.62
CA PHE A 107 -0.84 -28.81 -6.53
C PHE A 107 -2.34 -28.62 -6.77
N PRO A 108 -2.82 -27.37 -6.96
CA PRO A 108 -4.22 -27.10 -7.32
C PRO A 108 -4.59 -27.58 -8.73
N HIS A 109 -5.56 -28.48 -8.85
CA HIS A 109 -5.95 -29.04 -10.15
C HIS A 109 -7.38 -28.64 -10.55
N PRO A 110 -7.61 -28.08 -11.76
CA PRO A 110 -8.94 -27.57 -12.14
C PRO A 110 -9.99 -28.69 -12.27
N GLY A 111 -9.54 -29.93 -12.49
CA GLY A 111 -10.40 -31.13 -12.51
C GLY A 111 -10.83 -31.64 -11.12
N VAL A 112 -10.29 -31.10 -10.03
CA VAL A 112 -10.59 -31.54 -8.66
C VAL A 112 -11.62 -30.62 -8.03
N LYS A 113 -12.81 -31.17 -7.73
CA LYS A 113 -13.95 -30.39 -7.20
C LYS A 113 -13.62 -29.60 -5.93
N LYS A 114 -12.79 -30.17 -5.04
CA LYS A 114 -12.37 -29.49 -3.80
C LYS A 114 -11.51 -28.26 -4.07
N ASP A 115 -10.62 -28.32 -5.07
CA ASP A 115 -9.75 -27.21 -5.44
C ASP A 115 -10.59 -26.06 -6.01
N VAL A 116 -11.48 -26.37 -6.95
CA VAL A 116 -12.40 -25.38 -7.54
C VAL A 116 -13.27 -24.74 -6.47
N GLN A 117 -13.87 -25.54 -5.58
CA GLN A 117 -14.71 -25.03 -4.50
C GLN A 117 -13.94 -24.15 -3.52
N ALA A 118 -12.70 -24.51 -3.17
CA ALA A 118 -11.87 -23.71 -2.27
C ALA A 118 -11.45 -22.37 -2.91
N CYS A 119 -11.11 -22.38 -4.20
CA CYS A 119 -10.82 -21.16 -4.97
C CYS A 119 -12.06 -20.25 -5.07
N ASP A 120 -13.23 -20.80 -5.42
CA ASP A 120 -14.48 -20.03 -5.51
C ASP A 120 -14.93 -19.46 -4.16
N THR A 121 -14.71 -20.20 -3.07
CA THR A 121 -14.95 -19.69 -1.72
C THR A 121 -14.06 -18.49 -1.40
N MET A 122 -12.79 -18.52 -1.82
CA MET A 122 -11.87 -17.41 -1.64
C MET A 122 -12.28 -16.19 -2.47
N LYS A 123 -12.68 -16.37 -3.73
CA LYS A 123 -13.24 -15.31 -4.57
C LYS A 123 -14.45 -14.66 -3.91
N ALA A 124 -15.38 -15.47 -3.39
CA ALA A 124 -16.58 -14.97 -2.72
C ALA A 124 -16.25 -14.13 -1.47
N ARG A 125 -15.24 -14.53 -0.68
CA ARG A 125 -14.77 -13.75 0.48
C ARG A 125 -14.18 -12.40 0.07
N LEU A 126 -13.34 -12.38 -0.97
CA LEU A 126 -12.76 -11.14 -1.49
C LEU A 126 -13.85 -10.18 -1.99
N LEU A 127 -14.82 -10.69 -2.75
CA LEU A 127 -15.97 -9.89 -3.22
C LEU A 127 -16.79 -9.34 -2.04
N ALA A 128 -17.01 -10.14 -1.00
CA ALA A 128 -17.70 -9.68 0.22
C ALA A 128 -16.92 -8.59 0.97
N ASP A 129 -15.58 -8.62 0.91
CA ASP A 129 -14.69 -7.58 1.45
C ASP A 129 -14.44 -6.42 0.46
N ARG A 130 -15.34 -6.26 -0.53
CA ARG A 130 -15.35 -5.16 -1.50
C ARG A 130 -14.10 -5.08 -2.38
N TRP A 131 -13.45 -6.22 -2.61
CA TRP A 131 -12.45 -6.33 -3.67
C TRP A 131 -13.13 -6.40 -5.04
N GLU A 132 -12.65 -5.59 -5.97
CA GLU A 132 -13.08 -5.55 -7.37
C GLU A 132 -12.26 -6.55 -8.18
N PRO A 133 -12.88 -7.48 -8.94
CA PRO A 133 -12.14 -8.37 -9.82
C PRO A 133 -11.53 -7.59 -10.99
N LEU A 134 -10.33 -7.98 -11.39
CA LEU A 134 -9.67 -7.48 -12.60
C LEU A 134 -9.93 -8.43 -13.78
N ALA A 135 -10.00 -7.86 -14.99
CA ALA A 135 -10.19 -8.65 -16.21
C ALA A 135 -8.99 -9.54 -16.52
N GLU A 136 -7.79 -9.15 -16.07
CA GLU A 136 -6.59 -9.94 -16.20
C GLU A 136 -6.54 -11.06 -15.16
N GLN A 137 -6.43 -12.29 -15.65
CA GLN A 137 -6.09 -13.45 -14.83
C GLN A 137 -4.57 -13.70 -14.91
N GLY A 138 -4.00 -14.25 -13.83
CA GLY A 138 -2.63 -14.77 -13.85
C GLY A 138 -2.49 -16.05 -14.70
N PRO A 139 -1.30 -16.66 -14.73
CA PRO A 139 -1.00 -17.79 -15.61
C PRO A 139 -1.80 -19.05 -15.27
N GLU A 140 -2.15 -19.26 -14.00
CA GLU A 140 -2.91 -20.43 -13.56
C GLU A 140 -4.42 -20.16 -13.50
N TRP A 141 -5.20 -21.24 -13.63
CA TRP A 141 -6.67 -21.22 -13.59
C TRP A 141 -7.25 -20.63 -12.30
N PHE A 142 -6.48 -20.62 -11.21
CA PHE A 142 -6.85 -20.07 -9.90
C PHE A 142 -6.24 -18.68 -9.62
N ASN A 143 -5.34 -18.15 -10.46
CA ASN A 143 -4.69 -16.85 -10.22
C ASN A 143 -5.61 -15.67 -10.55
N TYR A 144 -6.75 -15.55 -9.88
CA TYR A 144 -7.64 -14.39 -10.01
C TYR A 144 -7.00 -13.17 -9.36
N LYS A 145 -7.05 -12.03 -10.07
CA LYS A 145 -6.57 -10.75 -9.58
C LYS A 145 -7.72 -9.85 -9.17
N PHE A 146 -7.49 -9.05 -8.14
CA PHE A 146 -8.45 -8.11 -7.59
C PHE A 146 -7.76 -6.79 -7.24
N ARG A 147 -8.55 -5.74 -7.06
CA ARG A 147 -8.09 -4.48 -6.48
C ARG A 147 -9.13 -3.90 -5.54
N ARG A 148 -8.73 -3.03 -4.61
CA ARG A 148 -9.67 -2.20 -3.85
C ARG A 148 -9.08 -0.83 -3.56
N ARG A 149 -9.94 0.16 -3.34
CA ARG A 149 -9.51 1.49 -2.92
C ARG A 149 -9.22 1.51 -1.43
N VAL A 150 -8.07 2.07 -1.05
CA VAL A 150 -7.74 2.44 0.32
C VAL A 150 -8.04 3.92 0.48
N LEU A 151 -8.80 4.25 1.52
CA LEU A 151 -9.10 5.62 1.94
C LEU A 151 -8.11 6.09 3.00
#